data_AF-A0A1F8QXJ1-F1
#
_entry.id   AF-A0A1F8QXJ1-F1
#
_cell.length_a   1.000
_cell.length_b   1.000
_cell.length_c   1.000
_cell.angle_alpha   90.00
_cell.angle_beta   90.00
_cell.angle_gamma   90.00
#
_symmetry.space_group_name_H-M   'P 1'
#
loop_
_entity.id
_entity.type
_entity.pdbx_description
1 polymer ?
#
loop_
_entity_poly.entity_id
_entity_poly.type
_entity_poly.pdbx_seq_one_letter_code
_entity_poly.pdbx_strand_id
1 'polypeptide(L)'
;MSNFKPELLDNGSVPNAESGERQDPPVVGKTLARKQRPALKLFTEGWTFTVTSRFLPALFFVLVEFSKIQELVRYIRRGESGGDSLNQVVFYAAIGYRLAMLMFFALVIVLFVVRLKPVRKAEGIMPTVMAIVGAFMMTLVALLPQAPTSLLQTISGTLLLLLGSAISVAALSVLGRSFSLTPEARRLVTAGPYAIVRHPVYLGEALASAGMVVQSYSLFALGVCLAFVWVQIQRMKYEETVLGQVFPEYEAYKLKTARLFPKVY
;
A
#
# COMPACT_ATOMS: atom_id res chain seq x y z
N MET A 1 80.36 -37.65 55.21
CA MET A 1 79.80 -38.65 54.28
C MET A 1 79.27 -39.79 55.13
N SER A 2 78.10 -39.60 55.74
CA SER A 2 76.75 -40.01 55.29
C SER A 2 76.37 -41.41 55.80
N ASN A 3 75.86 -41.45 57.03
CA ASN A 3 75.07 -42.56 57.57
C ASN A 3 73.60 -42.32 57.20
N PHE A 4 73.01 -43.19 56.39
CA PHE A 4 71.58 -43.16 56.08
C PHE A 4 70.91 -44.39 56.72
N LYS A 5 69.99 -44.14 57.66
CA LYS A 5 69.09 -45.14 58.26
C LYS A 5 67.89 -45.36 57.33
N PRO A 6 67.27 -46.55 57.34
CA PRO A 6 66.00 -46.80 56.66
C PRO A 6 64.83 -46.46 57.59
N GLU A 7 63.84 -45.72 57.09
CA GLU A 7 62.62 -45.40 57.82
C GLU A 7 61.41 -46.00 57.10
N LEU A 8 60.59 -46.67 57.90
CA LEU A 8 59.48 -47.54 57.53
C LEU A 8 58.23 -46.74 57.12
N LEU A 9 57.43 -47.43 56.32
CA LEU A 9 56.13 -47.08 55.77
C LEU A 9 55.14 -46.59 56.86
N ASP A 10 54.48 -45.47 56.62
CA ASP A 10 53.18 -45.19 57.22
C ASP A 10 52.21 -44.58 56.19
N ASN A 11 50.96 -45.00 56.36
CA ASN A 11 49.85 -45.01 55.45
C ASN A 11 49.28 -43.62 55.12
N GLY A 12 48.89 -43.50 53.84
CA GLY A 12 47.60 -42.98 53.42
C GLY A 12 47.05 -41.74 54.15
N SER A 13 47.48 -40.57 53.71
CA SER A 13 46.70 -39.33 53.84
C SER A 13 46.43 -38.77 52.45
N VAL A 14 45.19 -38.98 52.00
CA VAL A 14 44.64 -38.44 50.75
C VAL A 14 44.53 -36.91 50.89
N PRO A 15 45.00 -36.10 49.92
CA PRO A 15 44.79 -34.66 49.93
C PRO A 15 43.32 -34.32 49.69
N ASN A 16 42.77 -33.43 50.52
CA ASN A 16 41.48 -32.77 50.29
C ASN A 16 41.48 -32.07 48.92
N ALA A 17 40.67 -32.60 48.00
CA ALA A 17 40.36 -31.93 46.75
C ALA A 17 39.34 -30.81 47.03
N GLU A 18 39.82 -29.58 46.95
CA GLU A 18 38.99 -28.40 46.74
C GLU A 18 38.27 -28.46 45.39
N SER A 19 37.16 -27.73 45.32
CA SER A 19 36.48 -27.23 44.11
C SER A 19 35.73 -28.26 43.25
N GLY A 20 34.42 -28.29 43.45
CA GLY A 20 33.47 -28.93 42.56
C GLY A 20 32.10 -28.31 42.74
N GLU A 21 31.98 -27.00 42.46
CA GLU A 21 30.68 -26.41 42.17
C GLU A 21 30.02 -27.26 41.08
N ARG A 22 28.93 -27.95 41.42
CA ARG A 22 28.02 -28.48 40.40
C ARG A 22 27.49 -27.29 39.62
N GLN A 23 28.04 -27.08 38.43
CA GLN A 23 27.37 -26.29 37.41
C GLN A 23 26.12 -27.08 37.00
N ASP A 24 24.98 -26.66 37.51
CA ASP A 24 23.71 -27.02 36.91
C ASP A 24 23.76 -26.60 35.43
N PRO A 25 23.32 -27.46 34.49
CA PRO A 25 23.26 -27.08 33.09
C PRO A 25 22.41 -25.81 32.97
N PRO A 26 22.77 -24.85 32.11
CA PRO A 26 22.01 -23.63 31.97
C PRO A 26 20.57 -24.01 31.67
N VAL A 27 19.65 -23.62 32.58
CA VAL A 27 18.23 -23.68 32.34
C VAL A 27 18.02 -22.81 31.11
N VAL A 28 17.98 -23.45 29.93
CA VAL A 28 17.59 -22.82 28.68
C VAL A 28 16.15 -22.40 28.93
N GLY A 29 16.02 -21.15 29.40
CA GLY A 29 14.77 -20.45 29.49
C GLY A 29 14.17 -20.55 28.12
N LYS A 30 13.22 -21.46 27.96
CA LYS A 30 12.21 -21.38 26.93
C LYS A 30 11.47 -20.10 27.25
N THR A 31 12.02 -18.98 26.78
CA THR A 31 11.27 -17.78 26.48
C THR A 31 10.27 -18.22 25.43
N LEU A 32 9.19 -18.82 25.92
CA LEU A 32 7.95 -18.96 25.18
C LEU A 32 7.63 -17.54 24.82
N ALA A 33 8.02 -17.16 23.61
CA ALA A 33 7.61 -15.94 22.95
C ALA A 33 6.11 -15.91 23.13
N ARG A 34 5.65 -15.11 24.11
CA ARG A 34 4.26 -14.85 24.34
C ARG A 34 3.82 -14.24 23.03
N LYS A 35 3.23 -15.07 22.17
CA LYS A 35 2.61 -14.67 20.92
C LYS A 35 1.47 -13.78 21.35
N GLN A 36 1.79 -12.51 21.61
CA GLN A 36 0.85 -11.47 21.91
C GLN A 36 -0.05 -11.44 20.69
N ARG A 37 -1.21 -12.09 20.81
CA ARG A 37 -2.30 -11.85 19.88
C ARG A 37 -2.48 -10.33 19.90
N PRO A 38 -2.30 -9.61 18.78
CA PRO A 38 -2.46 -8.17 18.81
C PRO A 38 -3.94 -7.95 19.09
N ALA A 39 -4.28 -7.68 20.36
CA ALA A 39 -5.58 -7.13 20.71
C ALA A 39 -5.78 -5.94 19.77
N LEU A 40 -6.96 -5.90 19.15
CA LEU A 40 -7.34 -4.95 18.13
C LEU A 40 -7.36 -3.52 18.74
N LYS A 41 -6.19 -2.94 19.02
CA LYS A 41 -6.02 -1.58 19.53
C LYS A 41 -6.20 -0.59 18.37
N LEU A 42 -7.24 -0.75 17.57
CA LEU A 42 -7.78 0.39 16.85
C LEU A 42 -8.27 1.36 17.93
N PHE A 43 -7.89 2.63 17.83
CA PHE A 43 -8.38 3.73 18.70
C PHE A 43 -7.68 3.98 20.04
N THR A 44 -6.54 3.36 20.36
CA THR A 44 -5.75 3.76 21.55
C THR A 44 -4.88 5.00 21.33
N GLU A 45 -4.98 5.66 20.17
CA GLU A 45 -3.99 6.63 19.65
C GLU A 45 -4.38 8.10 19.85
N GLY A 46 -5.35 8.37 20.73
CA GLY A 46 -5.89 9.72 20.97
C GLY A 46 -6.99 10.10 19.98
N TRP A 47 -7.96 10.87 20.47
CA TRP A 47 -9.15 11.25 19.70
C TRP A 47 -8.81 12.14 18.49
N THR A 48 -7.91 13.11 18.68
CA THR A 48 -7.48 14.05 17.65
C THR A 48 -6.87 13.35 16.43
N PHE A 49 -5.96 12.39 16.66
CA PHE A 49 -5.37 11.59 15.59
C PHE A 49 -6.42 10.75 14.87
N THR A 50 -7.29 10.09 15.61
CA THR A 50 -8.34 9.24 15.04
C THR A 50 -9.27 10.05 14.11
N VAL A 51 -9.72 11.21 14.56
CA VAL A 51 -10.62 12.06 13.77
C VAL A 51 -9.90 12.61 12.54
N THR A 52 -8.75 13.29 12.73
CA THR A 52 -8.05 13.98 11.64
C THR A 52 -7.44 13.04 10.61
N SER A 53 -6.93 11.89 11.07
CA SER A 53 -6.21 10.95 10.20
C SER A 53 -7.10 9.79 9.73
N ARG A 54 -8.22 9.45 10.35
CA ARG A 54 -9.06 8.35 9.84
C ARG A 54 -10.39 8.89 9.32
N PHE A 55 -11.17 9.49 10.21
CA PHE A 55 -12.55 9.83 9.88
C PHE A 55 -12.69 11.02 8.95
N LEU A 56 -11.85 12.05 9.05
CA LEU A 56 -11.95 13.23 8.19
C LEU A 56 -11.68 12.89 6.70
N PRO A 57 -10.58 12.18 6.33
CA PRO A 57 -10.41 11.70 4.96
C PRO A 57 -11.49 10.70 4.54
N ALA A 58 -11.88 9.78 5.42
CA ALA A 58 -12.94 8.81 5.11
C ALA A 58 -14.27 9.51 4.80
N LEU A 59 -14.63 10.56 5.55
CA LEU A 59 -15.83 11.36 5.32
C LEU A 59 -15.82 12.01 3.93
N PHE A 60 -14.67 12.55 3.50
CA PHE A 60 -14.53 13.08 2.15
C PHE A 60 -14.86 12.01 1.10
N PHE A 61 -14.30 10.81 1.22
CA PHE A 61 -14.58 9.73 0.27
C PHE A 61 -16.02 9.19 0.37
N VAL A 62 -16.65 9.21 1.54
CA VAL A 62 -18.08 8.90 1.70
C VAL A 62 -18.95 9.89 0.92
N LEU A 63 -18.63 11.19 0.96
CA LEU A 63 -19.35 12.20 0.19
C LEU A 63 -19.18 12.00 -1.33
N VAL A 64 -17.96 11.64 -1.76
CA VAL A 64 -17.68 11.28 -3.16
C VAL A 64 -18.49 10.04 -3.56
N GLU A 65 -18.46 8.98 -2.75
CA GLU A 65 -19.19 7.74 -3.00
C GLU A 65 -20.71 7.98 -3.08
N PHE A 66 -21.25 8.79 -2.17
CA PHE A 66 -22.66 9.18 -2.20
C PHE A 66 -23.05 9.88 -3.52
N SER A 67 -22.23 10.81 -4.01
CA SER A 67 -22.42 11.42 -5.33
C SER A 67 -22.43 10.38 -6.46
N LYS A 68 -21.58 9.36 -6.37
CA LYS A 68 -21.52 8.25 -7.36
C LYS A 68 -22.73 7.32 -7.29
N ILE A 69 -23.27 7.06 -6.09
CA ILE A 69 -24.53 6.34 -5.93
C ILE A 69 -25.67 7.12 -6.60
N GLN A 70 -25.73 8.44 -6.42
CA GLN A 70 -26.72 9.28 -7.08
C GLN A 70 -26.58 9.26 -8.61
N GLU A 71 -25.36 9.26 -9.14
CA GLU A 71 -25.09 9.08 -10.58
C GLU A 71 -25.60 7.73 -11.09
N LEU A 72 -25.34 6.63 -10.37
CA LEU A 72 -25.81 5.29 -10.73
C LEU A 72 -27.34 5.20 -10.70
N VAL A 73 -27.99 5.69 -9.65
CA VAL A 73 -29.46 5.68 -9.53
C VAL A 73 -30.09 6.51 -10.66
N ARG A 74 -29.53 7.69 -10.98
CA ARG A 74 -29.98 8.49 -12.13
C ARG A 74 -29.79 7.76 -13.45
N TYR A 75 -28.66 7.06 -13.63
CA TYR A 75 -28.39 6.27 -14.83
C TYR A 75 -29.42 5.14 -15.02
N ILE A 76 -29.69 4.37 -13.96
CA ILE A 76 -30.69 3.29 -13.98
C ILE A 76 -32.10 3.83 -14.25
N ARG A 77 -32.50 4.91 -13.56
CA ARG A 77 -33.84 5.52 -13.74
C ARG A 77 -34.07 6.11 -15.14
N ARG A 78 -33.00 6.54 -15.82
CA ARG A 78 -33.05 7.02 -17.21
C ARG A 78 -33.02 5.89 -18.23
N GLY A 79 -32.68 4.67 -17.82
CA GLY A 79 -32.49 3.54 -18.72
C GLY A 79 -33.79 3.09 -19.36
N GLU A 80 -33.97 3.40 -20.65
CA GLU A 80 -34.95 2.75 -21.52
C GLU A 80 -34.53 1.30 -21.76
N SER A 81 -35.23 0.35 -21.14
CA SER A 81 -35.01 -1.09 -21.34
C SER A 81 -35.48 -1.61 -22.71
N GLY A 82 -35.65 -0.75 -23.71
CA GLY A 82 -36.33 -1.03 -24.97
C GLY A 82 -35.47 -1.04 -26.24
N GLY A 83 -34.14 -0.87 -26.13
CA GLY A 83 -33.24 -0.83 -27.28
C GLY A 83 -32.73 -2.19 -27.76
N ASP A 84 -32.18 -2.22 -28.98
CA ASP A 84 -31.45 -3.35 -29.59
C ASP A 84 -30.41 -3.96 -28.63
N SER A 85 -30.08 -5.24 -28.83
CA SER A 85 -29.17 -6.07 -28.04
C SER A 85 -27.85 -5.36 -27.65
N LEU A 86 -27.25 -4.58 -28.55
CA LEU A 86 -26.05 -3.79 -28.27
C LEU A 86 -26.26 -2.74 -27.18
N ASN A 87 -27.39 -2.03 -27.19
CA ASN A 87 -27.69 -1.00 -26.20
C ASN A 87 -27.91 -1.62 -24.82
N GLN A 88 -28.50 -2.82 -24.76
CA GLN A 88 -28.63 -3.56 -23.50
C GLN A 88 -27.27 -3.97 -22.93
N VAL A 89 -26.37 -4.48 -23.76
CA VAL A 89 -25.00 -4.84 -23.34
C VAL A 89 -24.26 -3.62 -22.80
N VAL A 90 -24.31 -2.48 -23.51
CA VAL A 90 -23.67 -1.22 -23.07
C VAL A 90 -24.28 -0.74 -21.75
N PHE A 91 -25.59 -0.83 -21.59
CA PHE A 91 -26.29 -0.45 -20.36
C PHE A 91 -25.84 -1.28 -19.14
N TYR A 92 -25.82 -2.60 -19.25
CA TYR A 92 -25.36 -3.47 -18.17
C TYR A 92 -23.86 -3.34 -17.89
N ALA A 93 -23.03 -3.17 -18.92
CA ALA A 93 -21.61 -2.90 -18.77
C ALA A 93 -21.37 -1.59 -17.99
N ALA A 94 -22.14 -0.54 -18.32
CA ALA A 94 -22.08 0.75 -17.65
C ALA A 94 -22.52 0.70 -16.18
N ILE A 95 -23.49 -0.15 -15.84
CA ILE A 95 -23.87 -0.44 -14.44
C ILE A 95 -22.73 -1.17 -13.74
N GLY A 96 -22.20 -2.25 -14.33
CA GLY A 96 -21.10 -3.04 -13.77
C GLY A 96 -19.87 -2.18 -13.46
N TYR A 97 -19.48 -1.30 -14.40
CA TYR A 97 -18.40 -0.34 -14.19
C TYR A 97 -18.65 0.58 -12.99
N ARG A 98 -19.85 1.15 -12.86
CA ARG A 98 -20.20 2.03 -11.74
C ARG A 98 -20.20 1.30 -10.40
N LEU A 99 -20.67 0.05 -10.37
CA LEU A 99 -20.59 -0.79 -9.18
C LEU A 99 -19.14 -1.08 -8.80
N ALA A 100 -18.28 -1.40 -9.76
CA ALA A 100 -16.85 -1.59 -9.51
C ALA A 100 -16.18 -0.32 -8.94
N MET A 101 -16.55 0.86 -9.45
CA MET A 101 -16.08 2.14 -8.92
C MET A 101 -16.55 2.39 -7.48
N LEU A 102 -17.81 2.05 -7.15
CA LEU A 102 -18.31 2.12 -5.77
C LEU A 102 -17.51 1.18 -4.86
N MET A 103 -17.28 -0.07 -5.28
CA MET A 103 -16.46 -1.01 -4.52
C MET A 103 -15.03 -0.51 -4.29
N PHE A 104 -14.44 0.19 -5.26
CA PHE A 104 -13.14 0.84 -5.10
C PHE A 104 -13.17 1.95 -4.04
N PHE A 105 -14.17 2.83 -4.06
CA PHE A 105 -14.30 3.88 -3.04
C PHE A 105 -14.58 3.30 -1.65
N ALA A 106 -15.44 2.28 -1.54
CA ALA A 106 -15.65 1.54 -0.31
C ALA A 106 -14.34 0.96 0.23
N LEU A 107 -13.51 0.34 -0.62
CA LEU A 107 -12.17 -0.12 -0.24
C LEU A 107 -11.33 1.03 0.33
N VAL A 108 -11.23 2.16 -0.37
CA VAL A 108 -10.45 3.33 0.09
C VAL A 108 -10.96 3.86 1.44
N ILE A 109 -12.28 3.97 1.62
CA ILE A 109 -12.91 4.39 2.88
C ILE A 109 -12.50 3.43 4.01
N VAL A 110 -12.65 2.12 3.79
CA VAL A 110 -12.24 1.11 4.77
C VAL A 110 -10.76 1.25 5.10
N LEU A 111 -9.88 1.38 4.10
CA LEU A 111 -8.45 1.55 4.31
C LEU A 111 -8.13 2.80 5.15
N PHE A 112 -8.79 3.93 4.93
CA PHE A 112 -8.63 5.12 5.77
C PHE A 112 -9.07 4.89 7.23
N VAL A 113 -10.16 4.15 7.43
CA VAL A 113 -10.67 3.84 8.77
C VAL A 113 -9.74 2.86 9.50
N VAL A 114 -9.20 1.84 8.82
CA VAL A 114 -8.40 0.78 9.45
C VAL A 114 -6.89 1.03 9.44
N ARG A 115 -6.42 2.09 8.78
CA ARG A 115 -4.97 2.36 8.62
C ARG A 115 -4.23 2.44 9.93
N LEU A 116 -3.00 1.94 9.92
CA LEU A 116 -2.06 2.01 11.04
C LEU A 116 -1.60 3.44 11.27
N LYS A 117 -1.10 3.73 12.46
CA LYS A 117 -0.40 4.98 12.74
C LYS A 117 0.93 5.02 11.97
N PRO A 118 1.28 6.14 11.33
CA PRO A 118 2.56 6.28 10.66
C PRO A 118 3.69 6.34 11.69
N VAL A 119 4.77 5.63 11.38
CA VAL A 119 6.06 5.67 12.09
C VAL A 119 6.81 6.95 11.71
N ARG A 120 6.80 7.31 10.43
CA ARG A 120 7.37 8.56 9.91
C ARG A 120 6.53 9.12 8.77
N LYS A 121 6.56 10.44 8.60
CA LYS A 121 5.97 11.15 7.45
C LYS A 121 7.08 11.90 6.71
N ALA A 122 6.88 12.17 5.42
CA ALA A 122 7.77 13.08 4.71
C ALA A 122 7.73 14.48 5.32
N GLU A 123 8.89 15.14 5.35
CA GLU A 123 9.05 16.49 5.89
C GLU A 123 8.71 17.55 4.83
N GLY A 124 8.15 18.67 5.28
CA GLY A 124 7.78 19.80 4.44
C GLY A 124 6.37 19.73 3.83
N ILE A 125 5.98 20.83 3.18
CA ILE A 125 4.63 20.98 2.58
C ILE A 125 4.53 20.33 1.20
N MET A 126 5.62 20.28 0.44
CA MET A 126 5.65 19.79 -0.94
C MET A 126 5.16 18.35 -1.10
N PRO A 127 5.56 17.38 -0.26
CA PRO A 127 5.03 16.01 -0.35
C PRO A 127 3.51 15.94 -0.21
N THR A 128 2.94 16.79 0.65
CA THR A 128 1.48 16.86 0.87
C THR A 128 0.78 17.52 -0.32
N VAL A 129 1.34 18.60 -0.85
CA VAL A 129 0.83 19.26 -2.08
C VAL A 129 0.84 18.27 -3.24
N MET A 130 1.94 17.57 -3.47
CA MET A 130 2.05 16.58 -4.54
C MET A 130 1.07 15.42 -4.35
N ALA A 131 0.82 14.99 -3.11
CA ALA A 131 -0.19 13.98 -2.83
C ALA A 131 -1.61 14.44 -3.18
N ILE A 132 -1.98 15.67 -2.80
CA ILE A 132 -3.31 16.24 -3.11
C ILE A 132 -3.45 16.47 -4.61
N VAL A 133 -2.45 17.10 -5.25
CA VAL A 133 -2.45 17.31 -6.71
C VAL A 133 -2.53 15.97 -7.42
N GLY A 134 -1.67 15.01 -7.10
CA GLY A 134 -1.69 13.67 -7.69
C GLY A 134 -3.06 12.99 -7.54
N ALA A 135 -3.65 13.03 -6.35
CA ALA A 135 -4.94 12.38 -6.08
C ALA A 135 -6.11 12.93 -6.91
N PHE A 136 -6.10 14.23 -7.23
CA PHE A 136 -7.25 14.90 -7.84
C PHE A 136 -7.02 15.45 -9.24
N MET A 137 -5.78 15.49 -9.74
CA MET A 137 -5.46 16.11 -11.04
C MET A 137 -6.21 15.47 -12.21
N MET A 138 -6.40 14.15 -12.19
CA MET A 138 -7.16 13.45 -13.23
C MET A 138 -8.65 13.79 -13.27
N THR A 139 -9.21 14.37 -12.20
CA THR A 139 -10.61 14.83 -12.21
C THR A 139 -10.83 15.95 -13.22
N LEU A 140 -9.80 16.74 -13.55
CA LEU A 140 -9.87 17.78 -14.57
C LEU A 140 -10.17 17.22 -15.96
N VAL A 141 -9.64 16.04 -16.28
CA VAL A 141 -9.91 15.36 -17.56
C VAL A 141 -11.37 14.89 -17.63
N ALA A 142 -11.91 14.43 -16.50
CA ALA A 142 -13.30 13.99 -16.41
C ALA A 142 -14.32 15.14 -16.55
N LEU A 143 -13.90 16.40 -16.35
CA LEU A 143 -14.73 17.59 -16.55
C LEU A 143 -14.76 18.08 -18.00
N LEU A 144 -13.90 17.55 -18.86
CA LEU A 144 -13.86 17.96 -20.27
C LEU A 144 -15.09 17.45 -21.02
N PRO A 145 -15.60 18.23 -21.99
CA PRO A 145 -16.56 17.72 -22.96
C PRO A 145 -15.97 16.50 -23.66
N GLN A 146 -16.68 15.37 -23.59
CA GLN A 146 -16.23 14.16 -24.28
C GLN A 146 -16.58 14.28 -25.76
N ALA A 147 -15.54 14.26 -26.61
CA ALA A 147 -15.74 14.19 -28.05
C ALA A 147 -16.33 12.83 -28.43
N PRO A 148 -17.10 12.73 -29.53
CA PRO A 148 -17.53 11.45 -30.05
C PRO A 148 -16.30 10.60 -30.42
N THR A 149 -16.13 9.49 -29.71
CA THR A 149 -15.02 8.55 -29.91
C THR A 149 -15.39 7.46 -30.88
N SER A 150 -14.40 6.96 -31.62
CA SER A 150 -14.57 5.71 -32.38
C SER A 150 -14.77 4.52 -31.45
N LEU A 151 -15.35 3.44 -31.96
CA LEU A 151 -15.53 2.19 -31.21
C LEU A 151 -14.18 1.65 -30.70
N LEU A 152 -13.14 1.71 -31.54
CA LEU A 152 -11.79 1.25 -31.17
C LEU A 152 -11.19 2.07 -30.02
N GLN A 153 -11.33 3.40 -30.04
CA GLN A 153 -10.88 4.28 -28.95
C GLN A 153 -11.63 3.97 -27.65
N THR A 154 -12.95 3.77 -27.75
CA THR A 154 -13.80 3.45 -26.61
C THR A 154 -13.39 2.13 -25.97
N ILE A 155 -13.22 1.07 -26.78
CA ILE A 155 -12.82 -0.26 -26.30
C ILE A 155 -11.40 -0.21 -25.71
N SER A 156 -10.43 0.31 -26.44
CA SER A 156 -9.02 0.34 -25.99
C SER A 156 -8.84 1.18 -24.73
N GLY A 157 -9.44 2.36 -24.66
CA GLY A 157 -9.40 3.22 -23.48
C GLY A 157 -10.11 2.61 -22.27
N THR A 158 -11.24 1.94 -22.47
CA THR A 158 -11.94 1.20 -21.41
C THR A 158 -11.11 0.04 -20.89
N LEU A 159 -10.47 -0.74 -21.77
CA LEU A 159 -9.60 -1.85 -21.37
C LEU A 159 -8.40 -1.38 -20.55
N LEU A 160 -7.74 -0.28 -20.96
CA LEU A 160 -6.65 0.33 -20.20
C LEU A 160 -7.11 0.81 -18.81
N LEU A 161 -8.28 1.46 -18.75
CA LEU A 161 -8.87 1.92 -17.51
C LEU A 161 -9.18 0.77 -16.55
N LEU A 162 -9.80 -0.30 -17.06
CA LEU A 162 -10.14 -1.49 -16.28
C LEU A 162 -8.89 -2.22 -15.79
N LEU A 163 -7.89 -2.40 -16.66
CA LEU A 163 -6.63 -3.04 -16.30
C LEU A 163 -5.88 -2.25 -15.23
N GLY A 164 -5.73 -0.94 -15.42
CA GLY A 164 -5.10 -0.06 -14.44
C GLY A 164 -5.82 -0.09 -13.09
N SER A 165 -7.15 -0.02 -13.11
CA SER A 165 -7.98 -0.11 -11.91
C SER A 165 -7.84 -1.44 -11.19
N ALA A 166 -7.81 -2.56 -11.93
CA ALA A 166 -7.62 -3.89 -11.36
C ALA A 166 -6.25 -4.03 -10.66
N ILE A 167 -5.19 -3.50 -11.28
CA ILE A 167 -3.85 -3.46 -10.68
C ILE A 167 -3.87 -2.63 -9.39
N SER A 168 -4.48 -1.45 -9.40
CA SER A 168 -4.60 -0.60 -8.21
C SER A 168 -5.40 -1.26 -7.09
N VAL A 169 -6.53 -1.91 -7.40
CA VAL A 169 -7.33 -2.66 -6.41
C VAL A 169 -6.52 -3.80 -5.80
N ALA A 170 -5.83 -4.60 -6.63
CA ALA A 170 -5.01 -5.71 -6.16
C ALA A 170 -3.87 -5.21 -5.25
N ALA A 171 -3.20 -4.13 -5.65
CA ALA A 171 -2.13 -3.51 -4.88
C ALA A 171 -2.65 -2.93 -3.56
N LEU A 172 -3.74 -2.16 -3.56
CA LEU A 172 -4.34 -1.59 -2.35
C LEU A 172 -4.82 -2.68 -1.38
N SER A 173 -5.36 -3.78 -1.89
CA SER A 173 -5.80 -4.92 -1.08
C SER A 173 -4.62 -5.58 -0.35
N VAL A 174 -3.46 -5.68 -1.00
CA VAL A 174 -2.23 -6.21 -0.39
C VAL A 174 -1.56 -5.20 0.53
N LEU A 175 -1.55 -3.92 0.17
CA LEU A 175 -1.03 -2.84 1.01
C LEU A 175 -1.82 -2.72 2.32
N GLY A 176 -3.15 -2.81 2.22
CA GLY A 176 -4.07 -2.86 3.33
C GLY A 176 -3.88 -1.68 4.29
N ARG A 177 -3.68 -2.01 5.58
CA ARG A 177 -3.55 -1.00 6.64
C ARG A 177 -2.30 -0.13 6.56
N SER A 178 -1.37 -0.43 5.64
CA SER A 178 -0.22 0.43 5.34
C SER A 178 -0.56 1.59 4.39
N PHE A 179 -1.78 1.64 3.86
CA PHE A 179 -2.21 2.66 2.91
C PHE A 179 -2.10 4.09 3.45
N SER A 180 -1.66 4.98 2.57
CA SER A 180 -1.55 6.43 2.80
C SER A 180 -1.72 7.18 1.50
N LEU A 181 -2.34 8.36 1.57
CA LEU A 181 -2.39 9.30 0.45
C LEU A 181 -1.10 10.12 0.35
N THR A 182 -0.61 10.56 1.50
CA THR A 182 0.66 11.28 1.67
C THR A 182 1.83 10.31 1.88
N PRO A 183 3.07 10.68 1.52
CA PRO A 183 4.24 9.84 1.75
C PRO A 183 4.49 9.61 3.25
N GLU A 184 4.16 8.40 3.72
CA GLU A 184 4.21 8.03 5.13
C GLU A 184 4.61 6.56 5.30
N ALA A 185 5.58 6.28 6.17
CA ALA A 185 5.97 4.93 6.54
C ALA A 185 5.10 4.41 7.68
N ARG A 186 4.40 3.29 7.45
CA ARG A 186 3.61 2.56 8.47
C ARG A 186 4.20 1.19 8.74
N ARG A 187 4.25 0.38 7.69
CA ARG A 187 4.81 -0.95 7.65
C ARG A 187 5.22 -1.23 6.21
N LEU A 188 6.42 -1.77 6.04
CA LEU A 188 6.91 -2.18 4.74
C LEU A 188 6.13 -3.41 4.23
N VAL A 189 5.67 -3.34 2.98
CA VAL A 189 4.95 -4.43 2.31
C VAL A 189 5.73 -4.83 1.07
N THR A 190 6.13 -6.10 0.99
CA THR A 190 6.97 -6.64 -0.09
C THR A 190 6.37 -7.86 -0.78
N ALA A 191 5.12 -8.22 -0.44
CA ALA A 191 4.41 -9.39 -0.98
C ALA A 191 3.43 -9.01 -2.09
N GLY A 192 2.95 -10.01 -2.84
CA GLY A 192 1.96 -9.80 -3.91
C GLY A 192 2.52 -8.92 -5.04
N PRO A 193 1.77 -7.94 -5.55
CA PRO A 193 2.25 -7.02 -6.59
C PRO A 193 3.55 -6.29 -6.21
N TYR A 194 3.76 -6.05 -4.90
CA TYR A 194 4.97 -5.41 -4.38
C TYR A 194 6.22 -6.27 -4.49
N ALA A 195 6.10 -7.58 -4.72
CA ALA A 195 7.24 -8.45 -4.98
C ALA A 195 7.80 -8.28 -6.40
N ILE A 196 7.02 -7.68 -7.31
CA ILE A 196 7.40 -7.48 -8.72
C ILE A 196 7.90 -6.06 -8.93
N VAL A 197 7.13 -5.07 -8.46
CA VAL A 197 7.45 -3.64 -8.58
C VAL A 197 7.16 -2.92 -7.26
N ARG A 198 7.91 -1.87 -6.92
CA ARG A 198 7.74 -1.13 -5.65
C ARG A 198 6.47 -0.31 -5.58
N HIS A 199 5.98 0.16 -6.74
CA HIS A 199 4.89 1.13 -6.82
C HIS A 199 3.73 0.64 -7.72
N PRO A 200 3.13 -0.53 -7.44
CA PRO A 200 2.10 -1.11 -8.30
C PRO A 200 0.81 -0.27 -8.36
N VAL A 201 0.45 0.45 -7.28
CA VAL A 201 -0.68 1.40 -7.29
C VAL A 201 -0.42 2.52 -8.32
N TYR A 202 0.77 3.10 -8.30
CA TYR A 202 1.17 4.15 -9.23
C TYR A 202 1.19 3.67 -10.69
N LEU A 203 1.60 2.42 -10.93
CA LEU A 203 1.51 1.79 -12.25
C LEU A 203 0.05 1.66 -12.71
N GLY A 204 -0.82 1.17 -11.84
CA GLY A 204 -2.25 1.04 -12.13
C GLY A 204 -2.91 2.40 -12.42
N GLU A 205 -2.59 3.41 -11.62
CA GLU A 205 -3.05 4.78 -11.83
C GLU A 205 -2.56 5.38 -13.16
N ALA A 206 -1.29 5.14 -13.55
CA ALA A 206 -0.75 5.61 -14.83
C ALA A 206 -1.45 4.94 -16.04
N LEU A 207 -1.72 3.63 -15.96
CA LEU A 207 -2.48 2.91 -16.99
C LEU A 207 -3.92 3.41 -17.08
N ALA A 208 -4.56 3.65 -15.93
CA ALA A 208 -5.89 4.21 -15.86
C ALA A 208 -5.96 5.61 -16.49
N SER A 209 -4.99 6.49 -16.19
CA SER A 209 -4.92 7.82 -16.79
C SER A 209 -4.69 7.76 -18.30
N ALA A 210 -3.88 6.82 -18.79
CA ALA A 210 -3.69 6.63 -20.23
C ALA A 210 -5.01 6.24 -20.93
N GLY A 211 -5.81 5.37 -20.30
CA GLY A 211 -7.14 5.02 -20.79
C GLY A 211 -8.10 6.21 -20.87
N MET A 212 -8.00 7.17 -19.94
CA MET A 212 -8.77 8.43 -20.01
C MET A 212 -8.32 9.32 -21.17
N VAL A 213 -7.01 9.41 -21.42
CA VAL A 213 -6.47 10.17 -22.57
C VAL A 213 -6.98 9.60 -23.89
N VAL A 214 -6.94 8.28 -24.06
CA VAL A 214 -7.41 7.60 -25.27
C VAL A 214 -8.90 7.89 -25.52
N GLN A 215 -9.72 7.92 -24.47
CA GLN A 215 -11.16 8.24 -24.59
C GLN A 215 -11.41 9.73 -24.84
N SER A 216 -10.61 10.63 -24.26
CA SER A 216 -10.82 12.07 -24.45
C SER A 216 -10.36 12.60 -25.81
N TYR A 217 -9.42 11.90 -26.47
CA TYR A 217 -8.73 12.32 -27.70
C TYR A 217 -8.30 13.80 -27.70
N SER A 218 -7.80 14.28 -26.54
CA SER A 218 -7.52 15.70 -26.29
C SER A 218 -6.05 15.93 -25.95
N LEU A 219 -5.43 16.92 -26.61
CA LEU A 219 -4.07 17.36 -26.29
C LEU A 219 -3.98 17.92 -24.86
N PHE A 220 -5.05 18.55 -24.38
CA PHE A 220 -5.11 19.02 -23.00
C PHE A 220 -5.12 17.83 -22.03
N ALA A 221 -5.91 16.79 -22.30
CA ALA A 221 -5.92 15.58 -21.48
C ALA A 221 -4.56 14.88 -21.48
N LEU A 222 -3.87 14.84 -22.64
CA LEU A 222 -2.49 14.34 -22.72
C LEU A 222 -1.54 15.16 -21.84
N GLY A 223 -1.61 16.50 -21.89
CA GLY A 223 -0.80 17.38 -21.04
C GLY A 223 -1.05 17.16 -19.55
N VAL A 224 -2.31 17.03 -19.15
CA VAL A 224 -2.70 16.69 -17.76
C VAL A 224 -2.17 15.31 -17.37
N CYS A 225 -2.22 14.33 -18.26
CA CYS A 225 -1.68 12.98 -18.02
C CYS A 225 -0.16 12.98 -17.84
N LEU A 226 0.58 13.72 -18.66
CA LEU A 226 2.03 13.82 -18.52
C LEU A 226 2.43 14.50 -17.21
N ALA A 227 1.73 15.58 -16.85
CA ALA A 227 1.95 16.27 -15.59
C ALA A 227 1.59 15.37 -14.39
N PHE A 228 0.50 14.60 -14.48
CA PHE A 228 0.13 13.62 -13.49
C PHE A 228 1.21 12.55 -13.30
N VAL A 229 1.67 11.90 -14.38
CA VAL A 229 2.76 10.91 -14.31
C VAL A 229 4.00 11.50 -13.66
N TRP A 230 4.35 12.75 -13.98
CA TRP A 230 5.46 13.44 -13.33
C TRP A 230 5.24 13.63 -11.82
N VAL A 231 4.06 14.08 -11.39
CA VAL A 231 3.70 14.22 -9.96
C VAL A 231 3.79 12.87 -9.25
N GLN A 232 3.28 11.81 -9.87
CA GLN A 232 3.34 10.45 -9.35
C GLN A 232 4.80 9.98 -9.17
N ILE A 233 5.70 10.29 -10.10
CA ILE A 233 7.15 10.04 -9.96
C ILE A 233 7.74 10.77 -8.75
N GLN A 234 7.36 12.02 -8.50
CA GLN A 234 7.85 12.73 -7.31
C GLN A 234 7.30 12.11 -6.02
N ARG A 235 6.02 11.72 -5.99
CA ARG A 235 5.41 11.03 -4.84
C ARG A 235 6.14 9.73 -4.53
N MET A 236 6.44 8.91 -5.54
CA MET A 236 7.23 7.70 -5.39
C MET A 236 8.57 8.02 -4.71
N LYS A 237 9.32 9.02 -5.19
CA LYS A 237 10.62 9.40 -4.58
C LYS A 237 10.51 9.81 -3.11
N TYR A 238 9.48 10.57 -2.75
CA TYR A 238 9.22 10.91 -1.35
C TYR A 238 8.91 9.68 -0.51
N GLU A 239 8.10 8.76 -1.03
CA GLU A 239 7.82 7.49 -0.35
C GLU A 239 9.09 6.66 -0.16
N GLU A 240 9.92 6.51 -1.20
CA GLU A 240 11.16 5.74 -1.08
C GLU A 240 12.13 6.35 -0.06
N THR A 241 12.19 7.68 0.02
CA THR A 241 12.98 8.39 1.03
C THR A 241 12.49 8.08 2.44
N VAL A 242 11.18 8.21 2.68
CA VAL A 242 10.59 7.96 4.01
C VAL A 242 10.71 6.48 4.41
N LEU A 243 10.55 5.56 3.44
CA LEU A 243 10.70 4.13 3.68
C LEU A 243 12.16 3.76 4.00
N GLY A 244 13.14 4.27 3.24
CA GLY A 244 14.56 4.00 3.47
C GLY A 244 15.09 4.56 4.78
N GLN A 245 14.46 5.62 5.29
CA GLN A 245 14.76 6.18 6.61
C GLN A 245 14.22 5.36 7.79
N VAL A 246 13.20 4.52 7.57
CA VAL A 246 12.49 3.79 8.64
C VAL A 246 12.80 2.30 8.63
N PHE A 247 12.97 1.70 7.46
CA PHE A 247 13.11 0.25 7.31
C PHE A 247 14.51 -0.09 6.78
N PRO A 248 15.43 -0.63 7.60
CA PRO A 248 16.77 -1.04 7.15
C PRO A 248 16.74 -2.07 6.01
N GLU A 249 15.74 -2.94 6.00
CA GLU A 249 15.52 -3.95 4.94
C GLU A 249 15.09 -3.34 3.59
N TYR A 250 14.77 -2.05 3.53
CA TYR A 250 14.28 -1.39 2.33
C TYR A 250 15.31 -1.37 1.20
N GLU A 251 16.60 -1.23 1.51
CA GLU A 251 17.65 -1.27 0.49
C GLU A 251 17.76 -2.66 -0.16
N ALA A 252 17.67 -3.73 0.63
CA ALA A 252 17.62 -5.10 0.10
C ALA A 252 16.37 -5.35 -0.76
N TYR A 253 15.25 -4.73 -0.39
CA TYR A 253 14.02 -4.77 -1.18
C TYR A 253 14.16 -4.02 -2.52
N LYS A 254 14.79 -2.83 -2.52
CA LYS A 254 15.06 -2.05 -3.74
C LYS A 254 15.92 -2.80 -4.75
N LEU A 255 16.89 -3.59 -4.29
CA LEU A 255 17.75 -4.39 -5.18
C LEU A 255 17.02 -5.53 -5.90
N LYS A 256 15.91 -6.02 -5.32
CA LYS A 256 15.15 -7.16 -5.85
C LYS A 256 13.97 -6.76 -6.74
N THR A 257 13.64 -5.48 -6.80
CA THR A 257 12.42 -4.98 -7.46
C THR A 257 12.72 -3.80 -8.37
N ALA A 258 11.88 -3.58 -9.38
CA ALA A 258 11.89 -2.33 -10.14
C ALA A 258 10.96 -1.30 -9.50
N ARG A 259 11.05 -0.02 -9.87
CA ARG A 259 10.13 1.00 -9.39
C ARG A 259 8.74 0.82 -10.03
N LEU A 260 8.67 0.65 -11.35
CA LEU A 260 7.43 0.49 -12.14
C LEU A 260 7.52 -0.59 -13.23
N PHE A 261 8.59 -0.63 -14.01
CA PHE A 261 8.78 -1.52 -15.15
C PHE A 261 10.03 -2.37 -14.93
N PRO A 262 9.89 -3.70 -14.77
CA PRO A 262 11.02 -4.60 -14.64
C PRO A 262 12.05 -4.35 -15.75
N LYS A 263 13.33 -4.21 -15.37
CA LYS A 263 14.48 -3.98 -16.26
C LYS A 263 14.56 -2.60 -16.94
N VAL A 264 13.59 -1.70 -16.72
CA VAL A 264 13.60 -0.34 -17.30
C VAL A 264 13.67 0.73 -16.23
N TYR A 265 12.76 0.68 -15.24
CA TYR A 265 12.62 1.70 -14.20
C TYR A 265 11.94 1.15 -12.96
#